data_AF-A0A2V9TVR9-F1
#
_entry.id   AF-A0A2V9TVR9-F1
#
_cell.length_a   1.000
_cell.length_b   1.000
_cell.length_c   1.000
_cell.angle_alpha   90.00
_cell.angle_beta   90.00
_cell.angle_gamma   90.00
#
_symmetry.space_group_name_H-M   'P 1'
#
loop_
_entity.id
_entity.type
_entity.pdbx_description
1 polymer ?
#
loop_
_entity_poly.entity_id
_entity_poly.type
_entity_poly.pdbx_seq_one_letter_code
_entity_poly.pdbx_strand_id
1 'polypeptide(L)'
;MMKAYIAVRAECETLIRGSGLNATILRPWYVRGPGHRWPYVLVPAYWLLERISSTREGARRLGLVTLEQMLQGLTDAVESPSTGVCVLGEPEIRAGRANAAFGAASAR
;
A
#
# COMPACT_ATOMS: atom_id res chain seq x y z
N MET A 1 -2.52 -16.87 -14.57
CA MET A 1 -3.39 -16.47 -13.43
C MET A 1 -3.17 -15.03 -12.99
N MET A 2 -1.95 -14.65 -12.55
CA MET A 2 -1.70 -13.32 -11.96
C MET A 2 -1.90 -12.13 -12.92
N LYS A 3 -1.62 -12.30 -14.22
CA LYS A 3 -1.71 -11.20 -15.20
C LYS A 3 -3.13 -10.67 -15.40
N ALA A 4 -4.12 -11.55 -15.49
CA ALA A 4 -5.52 -11.15 -15.62
C ALA A 4 -6.01 -10.42 -14.36
N TYR A 5 -5.61 -10.90 -13.19
CA TYR A 5 -5.89 -10.24 -11.92
C TYR A 5 -5.33 -8.83 -11.83
N ILE A 6 -4.06 -8.65 -12.21
CA ILE A 6 -3.40 -7.34 -12.22
C ILE A 6 -4.05 -6.42 -13.26
N ALA A 7 -4.40 -6.93 -14.44
CA ALA A 7 -5.04 -6.16 -15.50
C ALA A 7 -6.40 -5.59 -15.04
N VAL A 8 -7.24 -6.40 -14.42
CA VAL A 8 -8.54 -5.96 -13.90
C VAL A 8 -8.36 -4.89 -12.81
N ARG A 9 -7.42 -5.07 -11.87
CA ARG A 9 -7.14 -4.03 -10.86
C ARG A 9 -6.72 -2.71 -11.51
N ALA A 10 -5.81 -2.76 -12.48
CA ALA A 10 -5.33 -1.57 -13.18
C ALA A 10 -6.47 -0.85 -13.93
N GLU A 11 -7.38 -1.61 -14.54
CA GLU A 11 -8.56 -1.07 -15.22
C GLU A 11 -9.50 -0.38 -14.24
N CYS A 12 -9.84 -1.02 -13.11
CA CYS A 12 -10.67 -0.43 -12.06
C CYS A 12 -10.07 0.89 -11.54
N GLU A 13 -8.77 0.92 -11.27
CA GLU A 13 -8.10 2.14 -10.80
C GLU A 13 -8.08 3.24 -11.85
N THR A 14 -8.06 2.88 -13.14
CA THR A 14 -8.15 3.85 -14.24
C THR A 14 -9.54 4.47 -14.28
N LEU A 15 -10.59 3.66 -14.13
CA LEU A 15 -11.98 4.12 -14.06
C LEU A 15 -12.22 5.03 -12.85
N ILE A 16 -11.67 4.67 -11.67
CA ILE A 16 -11.76 5.52 -10.47
C ILE A 16 -11.11 6.88 -10.71
N ARG A 17 -9.93 6.94 -11.34
CA ARG A 17 -9.29 8.21 -11.70
C ARG A 17 -10.09 9.04 -12.69
N GLY A 18 -10.75 8.40 -13.66
CA GLY A 18 -11.58 9.08 -14.65
C GLY A 18 -12.96 9.52 -14.14
N SER A 19 -13.40 9.03 -12.98
CA SER A 19 -14.75 9.27 -12.45
C SER A 19 -14.96 10.65 -11.83
N GLY A 20 -13.87 11.39 -11.56
CA GLY A 20 -13.94 12.67 -10.83
C GLY A 20 -14.20 12.52 -9.31
N LEU A 21 -14.20 11.28 -8.79
CA LEU A 21 -14.35 11.02 -7.37
C LEU A 21 -13.05 11.31 -6.61
N ASN A 22 -13.22 11.84 -5.39
CA ASN A 22 -12.17 11.81 -4.37
C ASN A 22 -12.01 10.37 -3.91
N ALA A 23 -10.80 9.80 -4.03
CA ALA A 23 -10.59 8.39 -3.73
C ALA A 23 -9.18 8.11 -3.19
N THR A 24 -9.10 7.27 -2.16
CA THR A 24 -7.83 6.76 -1.63
C THR A 24 -7.71 5.27 -1.98
N ILE A 25 -6.66 4.91 -2.71
CA ILE A 25 -6.39 3.54 -3.18
C ILE A 25 -5.22 2.96 -2.39
N LEU A 26 -5.51 2.00 -1.51
CA LEU A 26 -4.49 1.29 -0.75
C LEU A 26 -4.01 0.05 -1.53
N ARG A 27 -2.70 -0.08 -1.73
CA ARG A 27 -2.05 -1.17 -2.47
C ARG A 27 -1.12 -1.97 -1.56
N PRO A 28 -1.65 -2.79 -0.63
CA PRO A 28 -0.80 -3.69 0.12
C PRO A 28 -0.39 -4.89 -0.76
N TRP A 29 0.88 -5.23 -0.72
CA TRP A 29 1.42 -6.46 -1.29
C TRP A 29 0.86 -7.68 -0.58
N TYR A 30 0.88 -7.64 0.77
CA TYR A 30 0.39 -8.72 1.60
C TYR A 30 -0.05 -8.20 2.98
N VAL A 31 -1.26 -8.59 3.40
CA VAL A 31 -1.80 -8.27 4.73
C VAL A 31 -1.67 -9.51 5.62
N ARG A 32 -1.02 -9.35 6.76
CA ARG A 32 -0.85 -10.39 7.77
C ARG A 32 -2.03 -10.39 8.74
N GLY A 33 -2.83 -11.45 8.69
CA GLY A 33 -3.90 -11.73 9.65
C GLY A 33 -3.59 -12.92 10.56
N PRO A 34 -4.34 -13.11 11.66
CA PRO A 34 -4.21 -14.27 12.54
C PRO A 34 -4.38 -15.57 11.72
N GLY A 35 -3.50 -16.54 11.93
CA GLY A 35 -3.48 -17.82 11.20
C GLY A 35 -2.59 -17.85 9.94
N HIS A 36 -2.20 -16.71 9.36
CA HIS A 36 -1.31 -16.66 8.19
C HIS A 36 0.14 -16.41 8.61
N ARG A 37 0.78 -17.45 9.17
CA ARG A 37 2.17 -17.39 9.66
C ARG A 37 3.23 -17.71 8.59
N TRP A 38 2.85 -18.27 7.45
CA TRP A 38 3.79 -18.56 6.36
C TRP A 38 4.66 -17.37 5.90
N PRO A 39 4.21 -16.08 5.94
CA PRO A 39 5.04 -14.95 5.53
C PRO A 39 6.25 -14.76 6.44
N TYR A 40 6.22 -15.25 7.69
CA TYR A 40 7.38 -15.20 8.60
C TYR A 40 8.58 -15.97 8.05
N VAL A 41 8.35 -16.98 7.21
CA VAL A 41 9.43 -17.73 6.54
C VAL A 41 10.17 -16.84 5.52
N LEU A 42 9.48 -15.87 4.92
CA LEU A 42 10.06 -14.94 3.95
C LEU A 42 10.70 -13.70 4.60
N VAL A 43 10.34 -13.37 5.85
CA VAL A 43 10.91 -12.23 6.60
C VAL A 43 12.45 -12.25 6.66
N PRO A 44 13.13 -13.36 7.02
CA PRO A 44 14.59 -13.37 7.05
C PRO A 44 15.22 -13.16 5.66
N ALA A 45 14.59 -13.64 4.60
CA ALA A 45 15.05 -13.41 3.22
C ALA A 45 14.93 -11.92 2.84
N TYR A 46 13.80 -11.28 3.15
CA TYR A 46 13.64 -9.83 2.92
C TYR A 46 14.60 -8.99 3.75
N TRP A 47 14.88 -9.38 5.00
CA TRP A 47 15.83 -8.69 5.85
C TRP A 47 17.28 -8.76 5.31
N LEU A 48 17.68 -9.90 4.74
CA LEU A 48 18.96 -10.03 4.04
C LEU A 48 19.01 -9.16 2.78
N LEU A 49 17.91 -9.08 2.02
CA LEU A 49 17.82 -8.26 0.82
C LEU A 49 17.74 -6.75 1.11
N GLU A 50 17.22 -6.32 2.27
CA GLU A 50 17.24 -4.93 2.71
C GLU A 50 18.66 -4.42 3.03
N ARG A 51 19.61 -5.32 3.32
CA ARG A 51 21.02 -4.99 3.56
C ARG A 51 21.81 -4.73 2.28
N ILE A 52 21.28 -5.11 1.12
CA ILE A 52 21.87 -4.82 -0.18
C ILE A 52 21.23 -3.54 -0.72
N SER A 53 22.05 -2.51 -0.93
CA SER A 53 21.59 -1.17 -1.30
C SER A 53 20.79 -1.12 -2.61
N SER A 54 21.03 -2.05 -3.55
CA SER A 54 20.30 -2.13 -4.83
C SER A 54 18.91 -2.76 -4.72
N THR A 55 18.65 -3.61 -3.73
CA THR A 55 17.34 -4.26 -3.51
C THR A 55 16.55 -3.67 -2.36
N ARG A 56 17.10 -2.66 -1.67
CA ARG A 56 16.52 -2.02 -0.49
C ARG A 56 15.14 -1.39 -0.73
N GLU A 57 14.94 -0.73 -1.87
CA GLU A 57 13.63 -0.16 -2.21
C GLU A 57 12.60 -1.25 -2.53
N GLY A 58 13.00 -2.30 -3.26
CA GLY A 58 12.14 -3.45 -3.56
C GLY A 58 11.73 -4.19 -2.29
N ALA A 59 12.67 -4.43 -1.38
CA ALA A 59 12.39 -5.11 -0.11
C ALA A 59 11.49 -4.29 0.82
N ARG A 60 11.62 -2.95 0.83
CA ARG A 60 10.70 -2.07 1.56
C ARG A 60 9.28 -2.04 0.98
N ARG A 61 9.14 -2.08 -0.34
CA ARG A 61 7.85 -2.24 -1.04
C ARG A 61 7.23 -3.61 -0.79
N LEU A 62 8.05 -4.64 -0.60
CA LEU A 62 7.59 -5.99 -0.23
C LEU A 62 7.35 -6.14 1.29
N GLY A 63 7.35 -5.02 2.03
CA GLY A 63 7.11 -4.98 3.46
C GLY A 63 5.71 -5.48 3.82
N LEU A 64 5.64 -6.48 4.70
CA LEU A 64 4.39 -7.06 5.17
C LEU A 64 3.60 -6.04 6.00
N VAL A 65 2.36 -5.78 5.61
CA VAL A 65 1.42 -4.92 6.36
C VAL A 65 0.66 -5.81 7.36
N THR A 66 0.46 -5.37 8.60
CA THR A 66 -0.41 -6.08 9.55
C THR A 66 -1.88 -5.76 9.30
N LEU A 67 -2.79 -6.64 9.74
CA LEU A 67 -4.23 -6.36 9.68
C LEU A 67 -4.58 -5.04 10.38
N GLU A 68 -3.98 -4.77 11.54
CA GLU A 68 -4.16 -3.51 12.27
C GLU A 68 -3.71 -2.30 11.47
N GLN A 69 -2.54 -2.36 10.82
CA GLN A 69 -2.04 -1.26 9.97
C GLN A 69 -2.95 -1.01 8.77
N MET A 70 -3.47 -2.08 8.17
CA MET A 70 -4.43 -1.96 7.06
C MET A 70 -5.75 -1.35 7.53
N LEU A 71 -6.28 -1.79 8.67
CA LEU A 71 -7.49 -1.23 9.26
C LEU A 71 -7.30 0.25 9.60
N GLN A 72 -6.18 0.62 10.22
CA GLN A 72 -5.88 2.01 10.51
C GLN A 72 -5.82 2.84 9.23
N GLY A 73 -5.10 2.37 8.20
CA GLY A 73 -5.02 3.08 6.92
C GLY A 73 -6.37 3.28 6.23
N LEU A 74 -7.28 2.31 6.35
CA LEU A 74 -8.66 2.43 5.85
C LEU A 74 -9.47 3.44 6.67
N THR A 75 -9.39 3.38 8.00
CA THR A 75 -10.04 4.34 8.89
C THR A 75 -9.57 5.76 8.60
N ASP A 76 -8.24 5.98 8.54
CA ASP A 76 -7.65 7.28 8.24
C ASP A 76 -8.05 7.81 6.85
N ALA A 77 -8.22 6.91 5.88
CA ALA A 77 -8.68 7.28 4.53
C ALA A 77 -10.13 7.78 4.52
N VAL A 78 -10.98 7.24 5.40
CA VAL A 78 -12.37 7.66 5.55
C VAL A 78 -12.49 8.93 6.40
N GLU A 79 -11.75 9.01 7.51
CA GLU A 79 -11.79 10.15 8.43
C GLU A 79 -11.17 11.42 7.83
N SER A 80 -10.20 11.27 6.93
CA SER A 80 -9.52 12.39 6.28
C SER A 80 -9.52 12.22 4.75
N PRO A 81 -10.65 12.39 4.03
CA PRO A 81 -10.72 12.09 2.61
C PRO A 81 -9.71 12.89 1.77
N SER A 82 -9.10 12.25 0.77
CA SER A 82 -8.15 12.91 -0.13
C SER A 82 -8.87 13.83 -1.13
N THR A 83 -8.26 14.97 -1.47
CA THR A 83 -8.68 15.74 -2.64
C THR A 83 -8.09 15.10 -3.90
N GLY A 84 -8.95 14.61 -4.81
CA GLY A 84 -8.55 13.82 -5.97
C GLY A 84 -8.21 12.37 -5.60
N VAL A 85 -7.43 11.71 -6.46
CA VAL A 85 -7.05 10.29 -6.27
C VAL A 85 -5.68 10.17 -5.62
N CYS A 86 -5.64 9.64 -4.41
CA CYS A 86 -4.42 9.30 -3.67
C CYS A 86 -4.14 7.79 -3.76
N VAL A 87 -2.88 7.39 -3.95
CA VAL A 87 -2.46 5.98 -3.95
C VAL A 87 -1.43 5.76 -2.85
N LEU A 88 -1.68 4.78 -1.99
CA LEU A 88 -0.84 4.44 -0.85
C LEU A 88 -0.26 3.04 -1.04
N GLY A 89 1.06 2.93 -1.03
CA GLY A 89 1.76 1.65 -1.03
C GLY A 89 2.00 1.14 0.39
N GLU A 90 2.73 0.04 0.48
CA GLU A 90 3.11 -0.60 1.74
C GLU A 90 3.84 0.34 2.72
N PRO A 91 4.83 1.17 2.31
CA PRO A 91 5.51 2.04 3.26
C PRO A 91 4.58 3.11 3.84
N GLU A 92 3.66 3.66 3.04
CA GLU A 92 2.69 4.67 3.50
C GLU A 92 1.66 4.05 4.46
N ILE A 93 1.16 2.85 4.15
CA ILE A 93 0.22 2.12 5.00
C ILE A 93 0.87 1.75 6.34
N ARG A 94 2.13 1.28 6.32
CA ARG A 94 2.89 0.96 7.55
C ARG A 94 3.17 2.18 8.42
N ALA A 95 3.31 3.35 7.81
CA ALA A 95 3.55 4.60 8.52
C ALA A 95 2.29 5.18 9.18
N GLY A 96 1.11 4.61 8.94
CA GLY A 96 -0.16 5.14 9.47
C GLY A 96 -0.45 6.55 8.95
N ARG A 97 -0.05 6.84 7.70
CA ARG A 97 -0.24 8.16 7.08
C ARG A 97 -1.02 8.00 5.79
N ALA A 98 -2.31 7.71 5.91
CA ALA A 98 -3.15 7.60 4.72
C ALA A 98 -3.31 8.94 3.96
N ASN A 99 -3.24 10.09 4.66
CA ASN A 99 -3.49 11.39 4.01
C ASN A 99 -2.45 12.49 4.28
N ALA A 100 -1.49 12.29 5.18
CA ALA A 100 -0.47 13.30 5.46
C ALA A 100 0.52 13.52 4.29
N ALA A 101 0.65 12.55 3.38
CA ALA A 101 1.59 12.64 2.26
C ALA A 101 1.08 13.50 1.09
N PHE A 102 -0.24 13.60 0.87
CA PHE A 102 -0.79 14.35 -0.27
C PHE A 102 -0.87 15.86 0.00
N GLY A 103 -1.13 16.26 1.26
CA GLY A 103 -1.09 17.67 1.65
C GLY A 103 0.28 18.34 1.46
N ALA A 104 1.37 17.58 1.53
CA ALA A 104 2.73 18.08 1.29
C ALA A 104 3.15 18.02 -0.19
N ALA A 105 2.52 17.16 -1.00
CA ALA A 105 2.84 17.00 -2.43
C ALA A 105 2.04 17.95 -3.33
N SER A 106 0.84 18.37 -2.93
CA SER A 106 0.04 19.37 -3.68
C SER A 106 0.51 20.82 -3.49
N ALA A 107 1.48 21.07 -2.61
CA ALA A 107 2.05 22.40 -2.35
C ALA A 107 3.35 22.67 -3.16
N ARG A 108 3.62 21.87 -4.20
CA ARG A 108 4.74 22.08 -5.12
C ARG A 108 4.28 22.06 -6.57
#